data_AF-A0A2W6CEN8-F1
#
_entry.id   AF-A0A2W6CEN8-F1
#
_cell.length_a   1.000
_cell.length_b   1.000
_cell.length_c   1.000
_cell.angle_alpha   90.00
_cell.angle_beta   90.00
_cell.angle_gamma   90.00
#
_symmetry.space_group_name_H-M   'P 1'
#
loop_
_entity.id
_entity.type
_entity.pdbx_description
1 polymer ?
#
loop_
_entity_poly.entity_id
_entity_poly.type
_entity_poly.pdbx_seq_one_letter_code
_entity_poly.pdbx_strand_id
1 'polypeptide(L)'
;MSSHAQRGANVTTTYAASPLTAIDRCDRCGAQAYVRATLVSGSELLFCAHHWHDNEARLRQIGAIIHDESERLGEVPATAGAEER
;
A
#
# COMPACT_ATOMS: atom_id res chain seq x y z
N MET A 1 -39.33 -13.27 -28.49
CA MET A 1 -38.26 -12.41 -29.07
C MET A 1 -38.51 -11.04 -28.47
N SER A 2 -37.77 -10.52 -27.50
CA SER A 2 -36.33 -10.29 -27.54
C SER A 2 -35.74 -10.14 -26.14
N SER A 3 -34.55 -10.72 -25.97
CA SER A 3 -33.72 -10.69 -24.76
C SER A 3 -33.41 -9.28 -24.30
N HIS A 4 -33.65 -8.99 -23.01
CA HIS A 4 -33.02 -7.86 -22.33
C HIS A 4 -31.58 -8.25 -21.94
N ALA A 5 -30.63 -7.78 -22.75
CA ALA A 5 -29.20 -7.92 -22.50
C ALA A 5 -28.79 -7.06 -21.28
N GLN A 6 -28.41 -7.70 -20.19
CA GLN A 6 -27.85 -7.03 -19.01
C GLN A 6 -26.37 -6.73 -19.27
N ARG A 7 -26.04 -5.44 -19.42
CA ARG A 7 -24.67 -4.95 -19.47
C ARG A 7 -24.10 -4.98 -18.05
N GLY A 8 -23.26 -5.98 -17.76
CA GLY A 8 -22.47 -6.02 -16.53
C GLY A 8 -21.48 -4.86 -16.51
N ALA A 9 -21.65 -3.92 -15.59
CA ALA A 9 -20.64 -2.92 -15.28
C ALA A 9 -19.57 -3.59 -14.43
N ASN A 10 -18.36 -3.73 -14.97
CA ASN A 10 -17.22 -4.22 -14.23
C ASN A 10 -16.81 -3.12 -13.25
N VAL A 11 -17.25 -3.22 -12.00
CA VAL A 11 -16.71 -2.40 -10.92
C VAL A 11 -15.28 -2.89 -10.68
N THR A 12 -14.31 -2.22 -11.32
CA THR A 12 -12.92 -2.31 -10.91
C THR A 12 -12.82 -1.62 -9.56
N THR A 13 -13.05 -2.38 -8.49
CA THR A 13 -12.72 -1.97 -7.13
C THR A 13 -11.20 -1.84 -7.07
N THR A 14 -10.69 -0.62 -7.25
CA THR A 14 -9.33 -0.28 -6.86
C THR A 14 -9.31 -0.29 -5.33
N TYR A 15 -8.79 -1.36 -4.74
CA TYR A 15 -8.55 -1.39 -3.30
C TYR A 15 -7.45 -0.37 -3.00
N ALA A 16 -7.86 0.83 -2.55
CA ALA A 16 -6.92 1.81 -2.03
C ALA A 16 -6.38 1.27 -0.71
N ALA A 17 -5.08 0.98 -0.67
CA ALA A 17 -4.44 0.54 0.56
C ALA A 17 -4.58 1.64 1.62
N SER A 18 -4.95 1.25 2.85
CA SER A 18 -4.99 2.19 3.97
C SER A 18 -3.62 2.84 4.15
N PRO A 19 -3.57 4.16 4.41
CA PRO A 19 -2.32 4.88 4.51
C PRO A 19 -1.45 4.33 5.64
N LEU A 20 -0.14 4.41 5.45
CA LEU A 20 0.83 4.03 6.48
C LEU A 20 0.90 5.09 7.57
N THR A 21 0.92 4.63 8.81
CA THR A 21 0.91 5.44 10.03
C THR A 21 2.20 5.23 10.83
N ALA A 22 2.32 5.92 11.96
CA ALA A 22 3.45 5.73 12.88
C ALA A 22 3.43 4.38 13.61
N ILE A 23 2.31 3.65 13.58
CA ILE A 23 2.15 2.34 14.21
C ILE A 23 2.73 1.24 13.31
N ASP A 24 2.70 1.42 11.99
CA ASP A 24 3.28 0.50 11.02
C ASP A 24 4.80 0.47 11.17
N ARG A 25 5.35 -0.71 11.50
CA ARG A 25 6.79 -0.89 11.76
C ARG A 25 7.43 -1.73 10.67
N CYS A 26 8.64 -1.36 10.31
CA CYS A 26 9.47 -2.15 9.41
C CYS A 26 9.80 -3.50 10.05
N ASP A 27 9.51 -4.59 9.34
CA ASP A 27 9.72 -5.96 9.83
C ASP A 27 11.19 -6.27 10.11
N ARG A 28 12.12 -5.47 9.55
CA ARG A 28 13.56 -5.69 9.72
C ARG A 28 14.21 -4.89 10.86
N CYS A 29 13.80 -3.64 11.10
CA CYS A 29 14.43 -2.79 12.13
C CYS A 29 13.47 -2.17 13.14
N GLY A 30 12.15 -2.34 12.98
CA GLY A 30 11.18 -1.73 13.87
C GLY A 30 11.00 -0.20 13.71
N ALA A 31 11.71 0.45 12.79
CA ALA A 31 11.46 1.85 12.44
C ALA A 31 10.08 2.03 11.79
N GLN A 32 9.58 3.26 11.66
CA GLN A 32 8.33 3.50 10.94
C GLN A 32 8.41 2.98 9.49
N ALA A 33 7.36 2.28 9.07
CA ALA A 33 7.21 1.82 7.70
C ALA A 33 6.65 2.93 6.81
N TYR A 34 7.18 3.01 5.60
CA TYR A 34 6.72 3.90 4.54
C TYR A 34 6.39 3.13 3.26
N VAL A 35 6.70 1.82 3.21
CA VAL A 35 6.35 0.97 2.08
C VAL A 35 5.69 -0.30 2.58
N ARG A 36 4.56 -0.65 1.98
CA ARG A 36 3.85 -1.92 2.18
C ARG A 36 3.93 -2.73 0.89
N ALA A 37 4.38 -3.97 1.00
CA ALA A 37 4.39 -4.92 -0.10
C ALA A 37 3.39 -6.05 0.20
N THR A 38 2.32 -6.11 -0.58
CA THR A 38 1.33 -7.19 -0.51
C THR A 38 1.74 -8.29 -1.48
N LEU A 39 2.11 -9.45 -0.94
CA LEU A 39 2.49 -10.61 -1.72
C LEU A 39 1.27 -11.22 -2.43
N VAL A 40 1.51 -12.03 -3.47
CA VAL A 40 0.44 -12.74 -4.19
C VAL A 40 -0.36 -13.68 -3.29
N SER A 41 0.24 -14.15 -2.18
CA SER A 41 -0.42 -14.93 -1.13
C SER A 41 -1.41 -14.11 -0.28
N GLY A 42 -1.41 -12.78 -0.40
CA GLY A 42 -2.21 -11.87 0.42
C GLY A 42 -1.55 -11.45 1.73
N SER A 43 -0.37 -11.99 2.05
CA SER A 43 0.42 -11.55 3.21
C SER A 43 1.16 -10.25 2.92
N GLU A 44 1.33 -9.42 3.94
CA GLU A 44 1.94 -8.09 3.80
C GLU A 44 3.31 -8.07 4.48
N LEU A 45 4.24 -7.32 3.87
CA LEU A 45 5.54 -6.99 4.43
C LEU A 45 5.69 -5.48 4.51
N LEU A 46 6.19 -4.98 5.63
CA LEU A 46 6.35 -3.57 5.92
C LEU A 46 7.83 -3.18 5.92
N PHE A 47 8.16 -2.12 5.20
CA PHE A 47 9.52 -1.60 5.07
C PHE A 47 9.59 -0.13 5.42
N CYS A 48 10.66 0.26 6.12
CA CYS A 48 11.05 1.66 6.17
C CYS A 48 11.62 2.06 4.80
N ALA A 49 11.66 3.36 4.50
CA ALA A 49 12.20 3.86 3.24
C ALA A 49 13.65 3.41 2.99
N HIS A 50 14.43 3.17 4.05
CA HIS A 50 15.78 2.62 3.93
C HIS A 50 15.79 1.16 3.42
N HIS A 51 15.07 0.26 4.08
CA HIS A 51 15.13 -1.17 3.73
C HIS A 51 14.31 -1.55 2.50
N TRP A 52 13.42 -0.66 2.05
CA TRP A 52 12.67 -0.84 0.83
C TRP A 52 13.59 -1.07 -0.39
N HIS A 53 14.61 -0.23 -0.58
CA HIS A 53 15.50 -0.30 -1.75
C HIS A 53 16.23 -1.64 -1.88
N ASP A 54 16.65 -2.25 -0.77
CA ASP A 54 17.28 -3.58 -0.79
C ASP A 54 16.32 -4.68 -1.24
N ASN A 55 15.00 -4.50 -1.04
CA ASN A 55 13.98 -5.52 -1.27
C ASN A 55 13.14 -5.29 -2.54
N GLU A 56 13.12 -4.06 -3.08
CA GLU A 56 12.31 -3.61 -4.22
C GLU A 56 12.42 -4.56 -5.42
N ALA A 57 13.65 -4.88 -5.84
CA ALA A 57 13.89 -5.73 -7.01
C ALA A 57 13.27 -7.12 -6.84
N ARG A 58 13.45 -7.74 -5.66
CA ARG A 58 12.90 -9.08 -5.38
C ARG A 58 11.38 -9.05 -5.28
N LEU A 59 10.81 -8.04 -4.62
CA LEU A 59 9.37 -7.90 -4.44
C LEU A 59 8.66 -7.68 -5.77
N ARG A 60 9.23 -6.88 -6.66
CA ARG A 60 8.72 -6.72 -8.03
C ARG A 60 8.81 -8.01 -8.85
N GLN A 61 9.92 -8.75 -8.74
CA GLN A 61 10.08 -10.02 -9.47
C GLN A 61 9.03 -11.06 -9.08
N ILE A 62 8.63 -11.12 -7.81
CA ILE A 62 7.61 -12.06 -7.34
C ILE A 62 6.17 -11.53 -7.50
N GLY A 63 5.99 -10.37 -8.13
CA GLY A 63 4.68 -9.80 -8.42
C GLY A 63 3.95 -9.22 -7.21
N ALA A 64 4.67 -8.73 -6.20
CA ALA A 64 4.06 -8.04 -5.07
C ALA A 64 3.43 -6.71 -5.51
N ILE A 65 2.28 -6.38 -4.95
CA ILE A 65 1.66 -5.06 -5.07
C ILE A 65 2.37 -4.14 -4.08
N ILE A 66 2.86 -3.00 -4.57
CA ILE A 66 3.67 -2.07 -3.79
C ILE A 66 2.88 -0.80 -3.52
N HIS A 67 2.78 -0.44 -2.25
CA HIS A 67 2.27 0.84 -1.78
C HIS A 67 3.41 1.60 -1.11
N ASP A 68 4.00 2.56 -1.83
CA ASP A 68 5.16 3.34 -1.41
C ASP A 68 4.73 4.77 -1.09
N GLU A 69 4.92 5.17 0.16
CA GLU A 69 4.67 6.52 0.68
C GLU A 69 5.97 7.20 1.16
N SER A 70 7.14 6.72 0.73
CA SER A 70 8.43 7.29 1.11
C SER A 70 8.58 8.76 0.70
N GLU A 71 7.82 9.21 -0.30
CA GLU A 71 7.73 10.63 -0.70
C GLU A 71 7.26 11.53 0.47
N ARG A 72 6.47 11.00 1.42
CA ARG A 72 6.01 11.73 2.61
C ARG A 72 7.14 12.10 3.58
N LEU A 73 8.31 11.47 3.49
CA LEU A 73 9.46 11.82 4.34
C LEU A 73 10.03 13.21 4.02
N GLY A 74 9.81 13.72 2.81
CA GLY A 74 10.25 15.04 2.39
C GLY A 74 9.20 16.14 2.60
N GLU A 75 7.94 15.76 2.81
CA GLU A 75 6.85 16.69 3.06
C GLU A 75 6.72 16.94 4.58
N VAL A 76 6.83 18.21 4.99
CA VAL A 76 6.47 18.60 6.36
C VAL A 76 5.03 18.14 6.57
N PRO A 77 4.73 17.34 7.61
CA PRO A 77 3.41 16.76 7.78
C PRO A 77 2.40 17.89 7.89
N ALA A 78 1.60 18.08 6.84
CA ALA A 78 0.36 18.82 6.92
C ALA A 78 -0.59 17.96 7.77
N THR A 79 -0.45 18.12 9.08
CA THR A 79 -1.42 17.80 10.15
C THR A 79 -2.37 16.64 9.85
N ALA A 80 -2.15 15.53 10.55
CA ALA A 80 -3.19 14.55 10.86
C ALA A 80 -4.34 15.27 11.59
N GLY A 81 -5.27 15.83 10.82
CA GLY A 81 -6.47 16.52 11.25
C GLY A 81 -7.64 16.04 10.40
N ALA A 82 -8.15 14.86 10.74
CA ALA A 82 -9.47 14.36 10.35
C ALA A 82 -9.89 13.41 11.49
N GLU A 83 -10.30 13.97 12.62
CA GLU A 83 -11.71 14.07 13.02
C GLU A 83 -12.19 12.81 13.74
N GLU A 84 -11.94 12.79 15.06
CA GLU A 84 -12.82 12.18 16.06
C GLU A 84 -13.53 13.35 16.76
N ARG A 85 -14.86 13.43 16.63
CA ARG A 85 -15.75 14.16 17.53
C ARG A 85 -16.96 13.31 17.84
#